data_AF-A0A534RLT1-F1
#
_entry.id   AF-A0A534RLT1-F1
#
_cell.length_a   1.000
_cell.length_b   1.000
_cell.length_c   1.000
_cell.angle_alpha   90.00
_cell.angle_beta   90.00
_cell.angle_gamma   90.00
#
_symmetry.space_group_name_H-M   'P 1'
#
loop_
_entity.id
_entity.type
_entity.pdbx_description
1 polymer ?
#
loop_
_entity_poly.entity_id
_entity_poly.type
_entity_poly.pdbx_seq_one_letter_code
_entity_poly.pdbx_strand_id
1 'polypeptide(L)' 'MSSASNVRITLEVEAGADPIRGSIDRADGSSVCFWGWLELIEELRRVAAGEPQRPSQPSQANDG' A
#
# COMPACT_ATOMS: atom_id res chain seq x y z
N MET A 1 17.14 -0.65 19.17
CA MET A 1 15.87 0.09 19.23
C MET A 1 15.23 -0.04 17.87
N SER A 2 14.09 -0.71 17.76
CA SER A 2 13.39 -0.85 16.48
C SER A 2 12.92 0.55 16.09
N SER A 3 13.54 1.17 15.08
CA SER A 3 12.97 2.39 14.50
C SER A 3 11.64 1.99 13.92
N ALA A 4 10.56 2.25 14.67
CA ALA A 4 9.22 2.04 14.16
C ALA A 4 9.08 2.93 12.94
N SER A 5 9.09 2.33 11.75
CA SER A 5 8.86 3.00 10.48
C SER A 5 7.49 3.66 10.54
N ASN A 6 7.46 4.96 10.84
CA ASN A 6 6.22 5.70 10.97
C ASN A 6 5.67 5.94 9.56
N VAL A 7 4.52 5.34 9.26
CA VAL A 7 3.84 5.47 7.97
C VAL A 7 2.43 5.99 8.19
N ARG A 8 1.96 6.84 7.27
CA ARG A 8 0.57 7.28 7.23
C ARG A 8 -0.15 6.49 6.16
N ILE A 9 -1.33 5.98 6.50
CA ILE A 9 -2.19 5.24 5.58
C ILE A 9 -3.44 6.07 5.34
N THR A 10 -3.75 6.32 4.06
CA THR A 10 -5.03 6.89 3.62
C THR A 10 -5.82 5.78 2.95
N LEU A 11 -7.03 5.52 3.44
CA LEU A 11 -7.91 4.47 2.93
C LEU A 11 -9.20 5.09 2.39
N GLU A 12 -9.56 4.76 1.16
CA GLU A 12 -10.84 5.09 0.57
C GLU A 12 -11.76 3.87 0.66
N VAL A 13 -12.89 4.01 1.37
CA VAL A 13 -13.88 2.94 1.56
C VAL A 13 -15.24 3.45 1.10
N GLU A 14 -15.80 2.82 0.08
CA GLU A 14 -17.20 2.98 -0.29
C GLU A 14 -18.00 1.78 0.24
N ALA A 15 -19.26 2.00 0.66
CA ALA A 15 -20.10 0.91 1.14
C ALA A 15 -20.35 -0.10 0.00
N GLY A 16 -19.81 -1.32 0.15
CA GLY A 16 -19.90 -2.37 -0.86
C GLY A 16 -18.75 -2.39 -1.87
N ALA A 17 -17.75 -1.50 -1.75
CA ALA A 17 -16.54 -1.60 -2.55
C ALA A 17 -15.70 -2.81 -2.10
N ASP A 18 -15.52 -3.73 -3.03
CA ASP A 18 -14.49 -4.78 -3.00
C ASP A 18 -13.80 -4.79 -4.37
N PRO A 19 -12.50 -4.47 -4.45
CA PRO A 19 -11.56 -4.19 -3.35
C PRO A 19 -11.58 -2.74 -2.82
N ILE A 20 -10.94 -2.53 -1.66
CA ILE A 20 -10.54 -1.19 -1.16
C ILE A 20 -9.46 -0.56 -2.05
N ARG A 21 -9.21 0.74 -1.86
CA ARG A 21 -8.02 1.40 -2.41
C ARG A 21 -7.47 2.43 -1.43
N GLY A 22 -6.23 2.86 -1.65
CA GLY A 22 -5.63 3.92 -0.85
C GLY A 22 -4.16 4.13 -1.13
N SER A 23 -3.50 4.85 -0.23
CA SER A 23 -2.08 5.13 -0.30
C SER A 23 -1.37 4.98 1.06
N ILE A 24 -0.07 4.69 1.00
CA ILE A 24 0.83 4.67 2.16
C ILE A 24 1.92 5.70 1.93
N ASP A 25 1.92 6.74 2.76
CA ASP A 25 2.96 7.78 2.77
C ASP A 25 4.04 7.42 3.78
N ARG A 26 5.30 7.43 3.31
CA ARG A 26 6.49 7.11 4.11
C ARG A 26 7.20 8.40 4.54
N ALA A 27 8.02 8.29 5.58
CA ALA A 27 8.78 9.43 6.13
C ALA A 27 9.81 10.03 5.16
N ASP A 28 10.23 9.28 4.14
CA ASP A 28 11.12 9.75 3.07
C ASP A 28 10.39 10.56 1.98
N GLY A 29 9.08 10.79 2.15
CA GLY A 29 8.24 11.50 1.19
C GLY A 29 7.73 10.63 0.03
N SER A 30 8.09 9.35 -0.01
CA SER A 30 7.53 8.42 -1.00
C SER A 30 6.09 8.02 -0.64
N SER A 31 5.29 7.75 -1.65
CA SER A 31 3.90 7.29 -1.52
C SER A 31 3.65 6.11 -2.44
N VAL A 32 2.99 5.05 -1.96
CA VAL A 32 2.58 3.89 -2.77
C VAL A 32 1.08 3.73 -2.71
N CYS A 33 0.45 3.58 -3.88
CA CYS A 33 -0.97 3.23 -3.96
C CYS A 33 -1.15 1.71 -3.85
N PHE A 34 -2.25 1.28 -3.23
CA PHE A 34 -2.65 -0.12 -3.15
C PHE A 34 -4.11 -0.28 -3.58
N TRP A 35 -4.42 -1.46 -4.12
CA TRP A 35 -5.74 -1.90 -4.56
C TRP A 35 -6.08 -3.22 -3.87
N GLY A 36 -6.82 -3.14 -2.78
CA GLY A 36 -7.28 -4.28 -2.01
C GLY A 36 -6.48 -4.57 -0.74
N TRP A 37 -7.06 -5.44 0.07
CA TRP A 37 -6.51 -5.81 1.38
C TRP A 37 -5.18 -6.56 1.29
N LEU A 38 -5.01 -7.40 0.26
CA LEU A 38 -3.80 -8.18 0.07
C LEU A 38 -2.60 -7.28 -0.24
N GLU A 39 -2.75 -6.34 -1.18
CA GLU A 39 -1.70 -5.38 -1.52
C GLU A 39 -1.31 -4.52 -0.31
N LEU A 40 -2.30 -4.05 0.47
CA LEU A 40 -2.05 -3.32 1.72
C LEU A 40 -1.22 -4.14 2.72
N ILE A 41 -1.58 -5.41 2.94
CA ILE A 41 -0.84 -6.29 3.86
C ILE A 41 0.60 -6.51 3.38
N GLU A 42 0.80 -6.73 2.08
CA GLU A 42 2.14 -6.89 1.51
C GLU A 42 2.99 -5.63 1.73
N GLU A 43 2.46 -4.45 1.46
CA GLU A 43 3.20 -3.20 1.65
C GLU A 43 3.52 -2.94 3.13
N LEU A 44 2.60 -3.24 4.06
CA LEU A 44 2.87 -3.12 5.50
C LEU A 44 3.97 -4.09 5.97
N ARG A 45 4.01 -5.31 5.43
CA ARG A 45 5.10 -6.26 5.70
C ARG A 45 6.45 -5.73 5.23
N ARG A 46 6.49 -5.08 4.06
CA ARG A 46 7.72 -4.44 3.52
C ARG A 46 8.18 -3.28 4.39
N VAL A 47 7.25 -2.42 4.81
CA VAL A 47 7.55 -1.31 5.73
C VAL A 47 8.13 -1.83 7.05
N ALA A 48 7.58 -2.91 7.58
CA ALA A 48 8.09 -3.57 8.79
C ALA A 48 9.47 -4.20 8.58
N ALA A 49 9.75 -4.72 7.39
CA ALA A 49 11.04 -5.30 7.01
C ALA A 49 12.11 -4.26 6.60
N GLY A 50 11.73 -2.98 6.43
CA GLY A 50 12.62 -1.94 5.94
C GLY A 50 12.97 -2.07 4.45
N GLU A 51 12.11 -2.74 3.67
CA GLU A 51 12.35 -2.96 2.24
C GLU A 51 11.99 -1.73 1.38
N PRO A 52 12.76 -1.50 0.30
CA PRO A 52 12.43 -0.46 -0.69
C PRO A 52 11.10 -0.76 -1.39
N GLN A 53 10.45 0.30 -1.87
CA GLN A 53 9.20 0.25 -2.64
C GLN A 53 9.38 -0.60 -3.91
N ARG A 54 8.38 -1.44 -4.24
CA ARG A 54 8.33 -2.07 -5.57
C ARG A 54 7.77 -1.03 -6.55
N PRO A 55 8.29 -0.93 -7.78
CA PRO A 55 7.60 -0.17 -8.82
C PRO A 55 6.16 -0.69 -8.97
N SER A 56 5.19 0.22 -8.93
CA SER A 56 3.77 -0.07 -9.10
C SER A 56 3.58 -0.74 -10.45
N GLN A 57 3.41 -2.07 -10.45
CA GLN A 57 3.07 -2.78 -11.66
C GLN A 57 1.62 -2.39 -11.99
N PRO A 58 1.31 -1.90 -13.21
CA PRO A 58 -0.06 -1.61 -13.57
C PRO A 58 -0.87 -2.88 -13.36
N SER A 59 -1.93 -2.77 -12.56
CA SER A 59 -2.90 -3.84 -12.36
C SER A 59 -3.23 -4.41 -13.74
N GLN A 60 -2.99 -5.72 -13.93
CA GLN A 60 -3.40 -6.40 -15.14
C GLN A 60 -4.88 -6.08 -15.35
N ALA A 61 -5.17 -5.27 -16.36
CA ALA A 61 -6.50 -5.19 -16.92
C ALA A 61 -6.83 -6.61 -17.38
N ASN A 62 -7.69 -7.29 -16.64
CA ASN A 62 -8.43 -8.43 -17.17
C ASN A 62 -9.36 -7.84 -18.24
N ASP A 63 -8.82 -7.59 -19.43
CA ASP A 63 -9.61 -7.54 -20.65
C ASP A 63 -10.08 -8.98 -20.91
N GLY A 64 -11.40 -9.17 -20.88
CA GLY A 64 -12.07 -10.46 -20.96
C GLY A 64 -12.08 -11.12 -22.33
#